data_AF-A0A7S1GD38-F1
#
_entry.id   AF-A0A7S1GD38-F1
#
_cell.length_a   1.000
_cell.length_b   1.000
_cell.length_c   1.000
_cell.angle_alpha   90.00
_cell.angle_beta   90.00
_cell.angle_gamma   90.00
#
_symmetry.space_group_name_H-M   'P 1'
#
loop_
_entity.id
_entity.type
_entity.pdbx_description
1 polymer ?
#
loop_
_entity_poly.entity_id
_entity_poly.type
_entity_poly.pdbx_seq_one_letter_code
_entity_poly.pdbx_strand_id
1 'polypeptide(L)'
;DDIARGAAAVSASGSDGSRSGWDVALVRMPWQRQVGPTCGLTALRMARGVLSRGAAGKGDDDAGLLRTAAQLGFTSDGEMFSAHALADVAASCCGLNAVVLRFAGMTAAHVAAIIRSGHLLLVPYDRGAGNSEPALRGGTAAHWCVIVGLLAPGGSTCGSDSDARGTETG
;
A
#
# COMPACT_ATOMS: atom_id res chain seq x y z
N ASP A 1 -14.89 -12.67 -12.30
CA ASP A 1 -15.04 -11.27 -12.75
C ASP A 1 -15.82 -10.43 -11.76
N ASP A 2 -15.27 -10.18 -10.57
CA ASP A 2 -15.79 -9.13 -9.69
C ASP A 2 -14.68 -8.67 -8.74
N ILE A 3 -13.89 -7.67 -9.17
CA ILE A 3 -12.95 -6.95 -8.30
C ILE A 3 -13.74 -5.77 -7.72
N ALA A 4 -14.18 -5.91 -6.48
CA ALA A 4 -14.82 -4.84 -5.73
C ALA A 4 -13.95 -3.58 -5.75
N ARG A 5 -14.56 -2.44 -6.13
CA ARG A 5 -13.92 -1.12 -6.15
C ARG A 5 -13.39 -0.76 -4.76
N GLY A 6 -12.09 -0.88 -4.56
CA GLY A 6 -11.39 -0.38 -3.37
C GLY A 6 -11.39 1.15 -3.32
N ALA A 7 -11.07 1.70 -2.15
CA ALA A 7 -11.16 3.14 -1.86
C ALA A 7 -10.45 3.99 -2.92
N ALA A 8 -11.19 4.92 -3.52
CA ALA A 8 -10.67 5.77 -4.58
C ALA A 8 -9.51 6.64 -4.07
N ALA A 9 -8.34 6.51 -4.71
CA ALA A 9 -7.28 7.51 -4.59
C ALA A 9 -7.79 8.83 -5.17
N VAL A 10 -7.62 9.93 -4.45
CA VAL A 10 -7.85 11.26 -5.01
C VAL A 10 -6.61 11.64 -5.81
N SER A 11 -6.73 11.68 -7.13
CA SER A 11 -5.72 12.26 -8.02
C SER A 11 -6.01 13.73 -8.21
N ALA A 12 -5.06 14.59 -7.84
CA ALA A 12 -5.11 16.02 -8.13
C ALA A 12 -4.05 16.34 -9.18
N SER A 13 -4.46 16.58 -10.43
CA SER A 13 -3.61 17.15 -11.46
C SER A 13 -3.78 18.66 -11.46
N GLY A 14 -2.84 19.40 -10.87
CA GLY A 14 -2.78 20.86 -11.03
C GLY A 14 -2.18 21.21 -12.38
N SER A 15 -3.00 21.65 -13.34
CA SER A 15 -2.53 22.20 -14.61
C SER A 15 -2.51 23.73 -14.53
N ASP A 16 -1.37 24.29 -14.17
CA ASP A 16 -1.03 25.68 -14.47
C ASP A 16 0.23 25.69 -15.31
N GLY A 17 0.20 26.43 -16.43
CA GLY A 17 1.19 26.36 -17.49
C GLY A 17 2.61 26.58 -16.97
N SER A 18 3.56 25.77 -17.46
CA SER A 18 5.00 25.91 -17.23
C SER A 18 5.56 25.51 -15.85
N ARG A 19 4.95 24.56 -15.12
CA ARG A 19 5.63 23.90 -13.99
C ARG A 19 5.70 22.39 -14.20
N SER A 20 6.89 21.80 -14.03
CA SER A 20 7.04 20.37 -13.80
C SER A 20 6.20 19.99 -12.58
N GLY A 21 4.98 19.52 -12.84
CA GLY A 21 4.01 19.18 -11.81
C GLY A 21 4.45 17.96 -11.02
N TRP A 22 3.72 17.64 -9.95
CA TRP A 22 3.85 16.38 -9.24
C TRP A 22 2.60 15.54 -9.49
N ASP A 23 2.77 14.27 -9.85
CA ASP A 23 1.70 13.28 -9.83
C ASP A 23 1.55 12.78 -8.39
N VAL A 24 0.36 12.99 -7.83
CA VAL A 24 0.03 12.69 -6.43
C VAL A 24 -1.16 11.75 -6.40
N ALA A 25 -0.99 10.61 -5.75
CA ALA A 25 -2.07 9.68 -5.43
C ALA A 25 -2.05 9.40 -3.93
N LEU A 26 -3.11 9.78 -3.21
CA LEU A 26 -3.21 9.58 -1.76
C LEU A 26 -4.40 8.68 -1.42
N VAL A 27 -4.14 7.75 -0.50
CA VAL A 27 -5.13 6.95 0.20
C VAL A 27 -5.43 7.63 1.52
N ARG A 28 -6.71 7.96 1.78
CA ARG A 28 -7.15 8.50 3.06
C ARG A 28 -7.19 7.41 4.13
N MET A 29 -6.03 7.08 4.66
CA MET A 29 -5.85 6.08 5.71
C MET A 29 -6.08 6.69 7.10
N PRO A 30 -7.01 6.17 7.92
CA PRO A 30 -7.09 6.57 9.32
C PRO A 30 -5.88 6.02 10.07
N TRP A 31 -5.10 6.89 10.71
CA TRP A 31 -4.00 6.46 11.56
C TRP A 31 -4.54 5.70 12.78
N GLN A 32 -3.89 4.59 13.13
CA GLN A 32 -4.17 3.84 14.34
C GLN A 32 -2.86 3.44 15.02
N ARG A 33 -2.82 3.62 16.35
CA ARG A 33 -1.67 3.26 17.17
C ARG A 33 -1.61 1.75 17.35
N GLN A 34 -0.46 1.14 17.06
CA GLN A 34 -0.24 -0.26 17.45
C GLN A 34 -0.15 -0.41 18.97
N VAL A 35 -0.50 -1.58 19.48
CA VAL A 35 -0.34 -1.96 20.89
C VAL A 35 0.46 -3.24 20.95
N GLY A 36 1.60 -3.24 21.66
CA GLY A 36 2.51 -4.39 21.69
C GLY A 36 3.12 -4.70 20.30
N PRO A 37 3.36 -5.98 19.97
CA PRO A 37 3.99 -6.39 18.70
C PRO A 37 3.02 -6.43 17.49
N THR A 38 1.83 -5.85 17.61
CA THR A 38 0.71 -5.98 16.65
C THR A 38 0.81 -5.12 15.37
N CYS A 39 2.01 -4.74 14.93
CA CYS A 39 2.17 -3.85 13.77
C CYS A 39 1.49 -4.36 12.49
N GLY A 40 1.61 -5.66 12.17
CA GLY A 40 0.94 -6.28 11.02
C GLY A 40 -0.59 -6.32 11.15
N LEU A 41 -1.10 -6.68 12.34
CA LEU A 41 -2.54 -6.68 12.61
C LEU A 41 -3.12 -5.25 12.60
N THR A 42 -2.38 -4.27 13.11
CA THR A 42 -2.75 -2.86 13.06
C THR A 42 -2.81 -2.36 11.62
N ALA A 43 -1.83 -2.71 10.79
CA ALA A 43 -1.84 -2.40 9.36
C ALA A 43 -3.06 -2.99 8.65
N LEU A 44 -3.39 -4.25 8.94
CA LEU A 44 -4.58 -4.92 8.41
C LEU A 44 -5.88 -4.27 8.88
N ARG A 45 -5.97 -3.87 10.16
CA ARG A 45 -7.13 -3.14 10.69
C ARG A 45 -7.36 -1.81 9.99
N MET A 46 -6.29 -1.03 9.77
CA MET A 46 -6.34 0.23 9.03
C MET A 46 -6.84 -0.02 7.60
N ALA A 47 -6.30 -1.04 6.91
CA ALA A 47 -6.73 -1.42 5.57
C ALA A 47 -8.20 -1.86 5.51
N ARG A 48 -8.64 -2.70 6.45
CA ARG A 48 -10.05 -3.09 6.62
C ARG A 48 -10.93 -1.86 6.81
N GLY A 49 -10.51 -0.91 7.64
CA GLY A 49 -11.23 0.34 7.86
C GLY A 49 -11.41 1.18 6.59
N VAL A 50 -10.44 1.16 5.67
CA VAL A 50 -10.54 1.87 4.40
C VAL A 50 -11.42 1.11 3.39
N LEU A 51 -11.24 -0.20 3.24
CA LEU A 51 -11.94 -1.01 2.25
C LEU A 51 -13.40 -1.32 2.66
N SER A 52 -13.68 -1.40 3.96
CA SER A 52 -15.03 -1.67 4.48
C SER A 52 -15.89 -0.41 4.55
N ARG A 53 -15.38 0.79 4.29
CA ARG A 53 -16.22 2.02 4.24
C ARG A 53 -17.23 2.03 3.09
N GLY A 54 -17.24 1.01 2.23
CA GLY A 54 -18.32 0.71 1.27
C GLY A 54 -19.34 -0.35 1.74
N ALA A 55 -19.07 -1.08 2.81
CA ALA A 55 -19.93 -2.15 3.34
C ALA A 55 -20.10 -1.96 4.86
N ALA A 56 -21.31 -1.62 5.31
CA ALA A 56 -21.61 -1.39 6.72
C ALA A 56 -21.33 -2.64 7.58
N GLY A 57 -20.10 -2.76 8.09
CA GLY A 57 -19.65 -3.83 8.97
C GLY A 57 -19.28 -3.29 10.33
N LYS A 58 -19.90 -3.85 11.38
CA LYS A 58 -19.67 -3.52 12.80
C LYS A 58 -18.18 -3.58 13.14
N GLY A 59 -17.74 -2.63 13.97
CA GLY A 59 -16.36 -2.58 14.44
C GLY A 59 -16.00 -3.78 15.28
N ASP A 60 -15.24 -4.71 14.70
CA ASP A 60 -14.48 -5.69 15.47
C ASP A 60 -13.16 -5.04 15.91
N ASP A 61 -12.88 -5.11 17.20
CA ASP A 61 -11.70 -4.56 17.85
C ASP A 61 -10.41 -5.28 17.41
N ASP A 62 -9.25 -4.77 17.85
CA ASP A 62 -7.95 -5.45 17.68
C ASP A 62 -7.96 -6.87 18.28
N ALA A 63 -8.83 -7.13 19.26
CA ALA A 63 -8.92 -8.43 19.92
C ALA A 63 -9.49 -9.51 18.99
N GLY A 64 -10.37 -9.15 18.04
CA GLY A 64 -10.82 -10.06 16.99
C GLY A 64 -9.67 -10.53 16.10
N LEU A 65 -8.88 -9.60 15.58
CA LEU A 65 -7.72 -9.90 14.72
C LEU A 65 -6.67 -10.74 15.43
N LEU A 66 -6.30 -10.35 16.65
CA LEU A 66 -5.32 -11.08 17.46
C LEU A 66 -5.81 -12.49 17.79
N ARG A 67 -7.08 -12.63 18.21
CA ARG A 67 -7.67 -13.94 18.52
C ARG A 67 -7.67 -14.85 17.29
N THR A 68 -8.08 -14.35 16.13
CA THR A 68 -8.05 -15.14 14.88
C THR A 68 -6.62 -15.56 14.54
N ALA A 69 -5.66 -14.64 14.58
CA ALA A 69 -4.26 -14.96 14.28
C ALA A 69 -3.67 -16.00 15.25
N ALA A 70 -4.02 -15.92 16.54
CA ALA A 70 -3.62 -16.90 17.54
C ALA A 70 -4.28 -18.27 17.34
N GLN A 71 -5.58 -18.30 17.01
CA GLN A 71 -6.29 -19.54 16.70
C GLN A 71 -5.74 -20.26 15.45
N LEU A 72 -5.27 -19.50 14.47
CA LEU A 72 -4.58 -20.03 13.29
C LEU A 72 -3.13 -20.46 13.57
N GLY A 73 -2.62 -20.21 14.78
CA GLY A 73 -1.27 -20.61 15.20
C GLY A 73 -0.16 -19.72 14.65
N PHE A 74 -0.48 -18.50 14.18
CA PHE A 74 0.51 -17.59 13.59
C PHE A 74 1.18 -16.67 14.59
N THR A 75 0.60 -16.51 15.78
CA THR A 75 1.12 -15.60 16.81
C THR A 75 0.69 -16.02 18.21
N SER A 76 1.49 -15.64 19.20
CA SER A 76 1.12 -15.68 20.62
C SER A 76 0.68 -14.31 21.14
N ASP A 77 1.41 -13.23 20.78
CA ASP A 77 1.22 -11.89 21.36
C ASP A 77 0.89 -10.78 20.34
N GLY A 78 0.79 -11.15 19.06
CA GLY A 78 0.42 -10.28 17.94
C GLY A 78 1.52 -10.03 16.91
N GLU A 79 2.72 -10.58 17.12
CA GLU A 79 3.77 -10.58 16.11
C GLU A 79 3.33 -11.28 14.82
N MET A 80 3.72 -10.73 13.68
CA MET A 80 3.38 -11.28 12.38
C MET A 80 4.59 -11.24 11.45
N PHE A 81 5.19 -12.40 11.21
CA PHE A 81 6.42 -12.52 10.41
C PHE A 81 6.20 -13.07 9.01
N SER A 82 4.99 -13.51 8.68
CA SER A 82 4.64 -14.10 7.39
C SER A 82 3.57 -13.29 6.67
N ALA A 83 3.86 -12.88 5.44
CA ALA A 83 2.88 -12.20 4.59
C ALA A 83 1.70 -13.10 4.22
N HIS A 84 1.93 -14.41 4.06
CA HIS A 84 0.87 -15.37 3.78
C HIS A 84 -0.02 -15.54 5.02
N ALA A 85 0.56 -15.64 6.22
CA ALA A 85 -0.22 -15.70 7.45
C ALA A 85 -1.08 -14.44 7.65
N LEU A 86 -0.54 -13.25 7.36
CA LEU A 86 -1.32 -12.01 7.42
C LEU A 86 -2.46 -11.98 6.39
N ALA A 87 -2.24 -12.54 5.20
CA ALA A 87 -3.27 -12.70 4.17
C ALA A 87 -4.38 -13.68 4.62
N ASP A 88 -4.00 -14.80 5.26
CA ASP A 88 -4.95 -15.77 5.80
C ASP A 88 -5.82 -15.16 6.92
N VAL A 89 -5.23 -14.33 7.79
CA VAL A 89 -5.98 -13.57 8.80
C VAL A 89 -6.95 -12.59 8.12
N ALA A 90 -6.51 -11.88 7.07
CA ALA A 90 -7.35 -10.96 6.31
C ALA A 90 -8.58 -11.64 5.70
N ALA A 91 -8.39 -12.84 5.13
CA ALA A 91 -9.49 -13.64 4.60
C ALA A 91 -10.42 -14.14 5.71
N SER A 92 -9.86 -14.62 6.82
CA SER A 92 -10.61 -15.31 7.87
C SER A 92 -11.51 -14.40 8.71
N CYS A 93 -11.11 -13.15 8.97
CA CYS A 93 -11.85 -12.25 9.86
C CYS A 93 -12.22 -10.88 9.27
N CYS A 94 -11.61 -10.48 8.15
CA CYS A 94 -11.93 -9.20 7.51
C CYS A 94 -12.78 -9.35 6.25
N GLY A 95 -12.97 -10.58 5.74
CA GLY A 95 -13.58 -10.81 4.43
C GLY A 95 -12.79 -10.16 3.29
N LEU A 96 -11.49 -9.91 3.49
CA LEU A 96 -10.62 -9.26 2.52
C LEU A 96 -9.85 -10.31 1.73
N ASN A 97 -9.78 -10.13 0.41
CA ASN A 97 -8.87 -10.90 -0.42
C ASN A 97 -7.51 -10.18 -0.50
N ALA A 98 -6.45 -10.85 -0.05
CA ALA A 98 -5.09 -10.35 -0.08
C ALA A 98 -4.22 -11.24 -0.96
N VAL A 99 -3.39 -10.61 -1.81
CA VAL A 99 -2.42 -11.30 -2.68
C VAL A 99 -1.02 -10.98 -2.20
N VAL A 100 -0.20 -12.01 -1.96
CA VAL A 100 1.20 -11.83 -1.57
C VAL A 100 2.06 -11.64 -2.82
N LEU A 101 2.62 -10.44 -2.96
CA LEU A 101 3.51 -10.10 -4.07
C LEU A 101 4.97 -10.27 -3.64
N ARG A 102 5.79 -10.86 -4.52
CA ARG A 102 7.25 -10.83 -4.35
C ARG A 102 7.76 -9.47 -4.78
N PHE A 103 8.60 -8.86 -3.95
CA PHE A 103 9.11 -7.51 -4.23
C PHE A 103 10.18 -7.48 -5.33
N ALA A 104 10.80 -8.61 -5.64
CA ALA A 104 11.81 -8.70 -6.71
C ALA A 104 11.22 -8.24 -8.05
N GLY A 105 11.79 -7.16 -8.61
CA GLY A 105 11.34 -6.57 -9.87
C GLY A 105 10.16 -5.59 -9.76
N MET A 106 9.70 -5.26 -8.54
CA MET A 106 8.68 -4.23 -8.37
C MET A 106 9.28 -2.84 -8.58
N THR A 107 8.65 -2.03 -9.42
CA THR A 107 9.07 -0.65 -9.72
C THR A 107 8.12 0.34 -9.06
N ALA A 108 8.53 1.60 -8.96
CA ALA A 108 7.62 2.67 -8.52
C ALA A 108 6.37 2.76 -9.40
N ALA A 109 6.49 2.47 -10.71
CA ALA A 109 5.36 2.43 -11.63
C ALA A 109 4.36 1.31 -11.30
N HIS A 110 4.85 0.12 -10.90
CA HIS A 110 3.99 -0.97 -10.44
C HIS A 110 3.23 -0.59 -9.17
N VAL A 111 3.92 -0.03 -8.17
CA VAL A 111 3.30 0.47 -6.92
C VAL A 111 2.26 1.54 -7.23
N ALA A 112 2.58 2.49 -8.11
CA ALA A 112 1.69 3.54 -8.55
C ALA A 112 0.41 2.98 -9.22
N ALA A 113 0.54 1.96 -10.07
CA ALA A 113 -0.58 1.32 -10.73
C ALA A 113 -1.52 0.65 -9.71
N ILE A 114 -0.97 -0.06 -8.72
CA ILE A 114 -1.73 -0.72 -7.65
C ILE A 114 -2.50 0.29 -6.80
N ILE A 115 -1.85 1.38 -6.39
CA ILE A 115 -2.51 2.44 -5.61
C ILE A 115 -3.62 3.10 -6.44
N ARG A 116 -3.36 3.40 -7.72
CA ARG A 116 -4.33 4.03 -8.62
C ARG A 116 -5.53 3.15 -8.94
N SER A 117 -5.39 1.82 -8.89
CA SER A 117 -6.51 0.90 -9.06
C SER A 117 -7.35 0.71 -7.79
N GLY A 118 -7.05 1.46 -6.71
CA GLY A 118 -7.80 1.41 -5.45
C GLY A 118 -7.40 0.25 -4.54
N HIS A 119 -6.30 -0.47 -4.84
CA HIS A 119 -5.77 -1.49 -3.95
C HIS A 119 -4.86 -0.88 -2.88
N LEU A 120 -4.74 -1.57 -1.74
CA LEU A 120 -3.86 -1.19 -0.65
C LEU A 120 -2.63 -2.09 -0.62
N LEU A 121 -1.48 -1.51 -0.26
CA LEU A 121 -0.21 -2.23 -0.12
C LEU A 121 0.22 -2.22 1.35
N LEU A 122 0.34 -3.42 1.91
CA LEU A 122 1.00 -3.66 3.19
C LEU A 122 2.40 -4.19 2.91
N VAL A 123 3.40 -3.55 3.49
CA VAL A 123 4.80 -3.87 3.20
C VAL A 123 5.50 -4.31 4.48
N PRO A 124 6.01 -5.56 4.54
CA PRO A 124 6.92 -5.96 5.59
C PRO A 124 8.30 -5.32 5.33
N TYR A 125 8.93 -4.83 6.38
CA TYR A 125 10.25 -4.21 6.31
C TYR A 125 10.96 -4.29 7.67
N ASP A 126 12.28 -4.11 7.70
CA ASP A 126 13.01 -3.96 8.96
C ASP A 126 12.98 -2.50 9.42
N ARG A 127 12.58 -2.23 10.67
CA ARG A 127 12.57 -0.87 11.21
C ARG A 127 13.93 -0.45 11.78
N GLY A 128 14.29 0.80 11.54
CA GLY A 128 15.39 1.50 12.21
C GLY A 128 15.07 1.75 13.69
N ALA A 129 16.12 1.98 14.49
CA ALA A 129 16.00 2.15 15.95
C ALA A 129 15.33 3.47 16.36
N GLY A 130 15.27 4.47 15.48
CA GLY A 130 14.69 5.79 15.76
C GLY A 130 13.20 5.86 15.39
N ASN A 131 12.91 6.59 14.32
CA ASN A 131 11.56 6.88 13.81
C ASN A 131 10.87 5.68 13.10
N SER A 132 11.36 4.46 13.29
CA SER A 132 10.92 3.28 12.54
C SER A 132 11.05 3.40 11.01
N GLU A 133 12.01 4.19 10.51
CA GLU A 133 12.33 4.24 9.09
C GLU A 133 12.75 2.86 8.56
N PRO A 134 12.59 2.60 7.24
CA PRO A 134 13.12 1.39 6.64
C PRO A 134 14.64 1.28 6.79
N ALA A 135 15.09 0.12 7.26
CA ALA A 135 16.49 -0.23 7.43
C ALA A 135 16.75 -1.65 6.88
N LEU A 136 18.02 -2.04 6.76
CA LEU A 136 18.42 -3.40 6.42
C LEU A 136 19.00 -4.08 7.65
N ARG A 137 18.20 -4.89 8.36
CA ARG A 137 18.58 -5.51 9.65
C ARG A 137 18.43 -7.03 9.67
N GLY A 138 18.35 -7.65 8.49
CA GLY A 138 18.28 -9.11 8.34
C GLY A 138 17.07 -9.76 9.00
N GLY A 139 15.95 -9.05 9.12
CA GLY A 139 14.72 -9.53 9.75
C GLY A 139 14.67 -9.37 11.27
N THR A 140 15.76 -8.93 11.91
CA THR A 140 15.82 -8.80 13.39
C THR A 140 14.96 -7.67 13.96
N ALA A 141 14.44 -6.80 13.09
CA ALA A 141 13.56 -5.70 13.46
C ALA A 141 12.33 -5.67 12.56
N ALA A 142 11.80 -6.84 12.19
CA ALA A 142 10.66 -6.98 11.30
C ALA A 142 9.46 -6.13 11.76
N HIS A 143 8.87 -5.45 10.81
CA HIS A 143 7.80 -4.50 10.98
C HIS A 143 6.90 -4.46 9.76
N TRP A 144 5.75 -3.80 9.89
CA TRP A 144 4.78 -3.62 8.81
C TRP A 144 4.40 -2.16 8.69
N CYS A 145 4.27 -1.68 7.45
CA CYS A 145 3.64 -0.41 7.16
C CYS A 145 2.55 -0.56 6.10
N VAL A 146 1.70 0.46 5.98
CA VAL A 146 0.75 0.60 4.89
C VAL A 146 1.24 1.73 4.00
N ILE A 147 1.30 1.50 2.69
CA ILE A 147 1.59 2.57 1.74
C ILE A 147 0.34 3.44 1.61
N VAL A 148 0.46 4.71 1.99
CA VAL A 148 -0.64 5.69 2.00
C VAL A 148 -0.70 6.55 0.74
N GLY A 149 0.28 6.43 -0.16
CA GLY A 149 0.27 7.18 -1.40
C GLY A 149 1.59 7.17 -2.15
N LEU A 150 1.59 7.91 -3.26
CA LEU A 150 2.70 8.10 -4.18
C LEU A 150 2.85 9.60 -4.46
N LEU A 151 4.11 10.04 -4.54
CA LEU A 151 4.52 11.32 -5.10
C LEU A 151 5.55 11.05 -6.19
N ALA A 152 5.28 11.47 -7.43
CA ALA A 152 6.19 11.30 -8.56
C ALA A 152 6.29 12.58 -9.40
N PRO A 153 7.40 12.85 -10.10
CA PRO A 153 7.46 13.94 -11.07
C PRO A 153 6.39 13.75 -12.14
N GLY A 154 5.62 14.81 -12.41
CA GLY A 154 4.65 14.86 -13.49
C GLY A 154 5.39 14.81 -14.83
N GLY A 155 4.96 13.92 -15.72
CA GLY A 155 5.58 13.78 -17.04
C GLY A 155 5.47 15.09 -17.81
N SER A 156 6.60 15.76 -18.04
CA SER A 156 6.70 16.73 -19.12
C SER A 156 6.56 15.96 -20.42
N THR A 157 5.42 16.05 -21.10
CA THR A 157 5.35 15.67 -22.51
C THR A 157 6.22 16.66 -23.25
N CYS A 158 7.50 16.35 -23.47
CA CYS A 158 8.28 17.04 -24.48
C CYS A 158 7.62 16.72 -25.82
N GLY A 159 7.11 17.75 -26.50
CA GLY A 159 6.63 17.63 -27.87
C GLY A 159 7.74 17.02 -28.71
N SER A 160 7.41 15.97 -29.46
CA SER A 160 8.24 15.51 -30.55
C SER A 160 8.21 16.59 -31.62
N ASP A 161 9.22 17.45 -31.64
CA ASP A 161 9.49 18.29 -32.80
C ASP A 161 9.96 17.34 -33.92
N SER A 162 9.02 17.05 -34.81
CA SER A 162 9.29 16.33 -36.04
C SER A 162 9.90 17.31 -37.03
N ASP A 163 11.19 17.58 -36.88
CA ASP A 163 11.95 18.34 -37.87
C ASP A 163 12.33 17.40 -39.02
N ALA A 164 11.34 17.14 -39.87
CA ALA A 164 11.52 16.57 -41.20
C ALA A 164 12.29 17.59 -42.06
N ARG A 165 13.62 17.61 -41.98
CA ARG A 165 14.44 18.23 -43.02
C ARG A 165 14.51 17.31 -44.22
N GLY A 166 13.75 17.68 -45.24
CA GLY A 166 13.87 17.14 -46.58
C GLY A 166 15.31 17.24 -47.09
N THR A 167 15.80 16.15 -47.65
CA THR A 167 16.98 16.14 -48.50
C THR A 167 16.60 16.75 -49.85
N GLU A 168 16.95 18.02 -50.04
CA GLU A 168 17.02 18.62 -51.38
C GLU A 168 18.26 18.13 -52.12
N THR A 169 18.05 17.94 -53.42
CA THR A 169 18.94 17.47 -54.47
C THR A 169 20.16 18.37 -54.72
N GLY A 170 21.29 17.75 -55.09
CA GLY A 170 22.47 18.38 -55.68
C GLY A 170 23.56 17.36 -55.96
#